data_AF-A0A7S0WF78-F1
#
_entry.id   AF-A0A7S0WF78-F1
#
_cell.length_a   1.000
_cell.length_b   1.000
_cell.length_c   1.000
_cell.angle_alpha   90.00
_cell.angle_beta   90.00
_cell.angle_gamma   90.00
#
_symmetry.space_group_name_H-M   'P 1'
#
loop_
_entity.id
_entity.type
_entity.pdbx_description
1 polymer ?
#
loop_
_entity_poly.entity_id
_entity_poly.type
_entity_poly.pdbx_seq_one_letter_code
_entity_poly.pdbx_strand_id
1 'polypeptide(L)'
;RANVNKAYADCAKAISLDPGYERAHLRMATCMLKIGQVEEALKTLQALPAPSADAVQLTAEVRQARAKLEEARHHLAATSEAVDEDRAAEALAAVDGALLLVPVAAAAMRLRA
;
A
#
# COMPACT_ATOMS: atom_id res chain seq x y z
N ARG A 1 -4.71 14.67 1.49
CA ARG A 1 -3.42 13.94 1.66
C ARG A 1 -2.57 14.40 2.86
N ALA A 2 -2.96 15.42 3.64
CA ALA A 2 -2.11 16.03 4.67
C ALA A 2 -1.86 15.24 5.98
N ASN A 3 -2.55 14.12 6.23
CA ASN A 3 -2.46 13.42 7.53
C ASN A 3 -1.46 12.25 7.58
N VAL A 4 -0.90 11.80 6.45
CA VAL A 4 -0.05 10.59 6.44
C VAL A 4 1.36 10.89 6.94
N ASN A 5 1.93 12.05 6.57
CA ASN A 5 3.25 12.47 7.05
C ASN A 5 3.25 12.73 8.56
N LYS A 6 2.16 13.32 9.10
CA LYS A 6 1.97 13.50 10.54
C LYS A 6 1.81 12.15 11.25
N ALA A 7 0.95 11.27 10.74
CA ALA A 7 0.76 9.95 11.31
C ALA A 7 2.06 9.13 11.30
N TYR A 8 2.86 9.23 10.24
CA TYR A 8 4.18 8.61 10.16
C TYR A 8 5.13 9.17 11.22
N ALA A 9 5.24 10.50 11.35
CA ALA A 9 6.09 11.13 12.36
C ALA A 9 5.67 10.75 13.79
N ASP A 10 4.37 10.70 14.07
CA ASP A 10 3.84 10.29 15.37
C ASP A 10 4.14 8.81 15.67
N CYS A 11 4.00 7.93 14.66
CA CYS A 11 4.33 6.51 14.82
C CYS A 11 5.83 6.29 14.96
N ALA A 12 6.65 6.97 14.16
CA ALA A 12 8.11 6.91 14.25
C ALA A 12 8.60 7.38 15.62
N LYS A 13 8.01 8.45 16.16
CA LYS A 13 8.30 8.91 17.52
C LYS A 13 7.89 7.86 18.56
N ALA A 14 6.71 7.26 18.43
CA ALA A 14 6.27 6.20 19.34
C ALA A 14 7.19 4.97 19.30
N ILE A 15 7.62 4.54 18.11
CA ILE A 15 8.57 3.43 17.92
C ILE A 15 9.95 3.79 18.49
N SER A 16 10.39 5.05 18.40
CA SER A 16 11.66 5.48 18.99
C SER A 16 11.66 5.47 20.52
N LEU A 17 10.48 5.64 21.13
CA LEU A 17 10.29 5.59 22.58
C LEU A 17 10.11 4.15 23.08
N ASP A 18 9.36 3.36 22.33
CA ASP A 18 9.15 1.93 22.59
C ASP A 18 9.21 1.15 21.26
N PRO A 19 10.37 0.56 20.95
CA PRO A 19 10.54 -0.24 19.73
C PRO A 19 9.58 -1.45 19.66
N GLY A 20 9.11 -1.93 20.82
CA GLY A 20 8.15 -3.03 20.93
C GLY A 20 6.69 -2.59 20.79
N TYR A 21 6.41 -1.30 20.57
CA TYR A 21 5.04 -0.81 20.52
C TYR A 21 4.33 -1.17 19.21
N GLU A 22 3.83 -2.40 19.16
CA GLU A 22 3.22 -3.03 17.99
C GLU A 22 2.12 -2.16 17.36
N ARG A 23 1.26 -1.52 18.17
CA ARG A 23 0.18 -0.66 17.65
C ARG A 23 0.70 0.52 16.83
N ALA A 24 1.88 1.06 17.13
CA ALA A 24 2.48 2.10 16.31
C ALA A 24 2.98 1.56 14.98
N HIS A 25 3.59 0.36 14.98
CA HIS A 25 3.99 -0.34 13.76
C HIS A 25 2.79 -0.66 12.86
N LEU A 26 1.68 -1.15 13.44
CA LEU A 26 0.43 -1.40 12.71
C LEU A 26 -0.13 -0.13 12.08
N ARG A 27 -0.27 0.95 12.85
CA ARG A 27 -0.76 2.25 12.33
C ARG A 27 0.15 2.78 11.22
N MET A 28 1.46 2.67 11.38
CA MET A 28 2.44 3.09 10.38
C MET A 28 2.28 2.27 9.09
N ALA A 29 2.22 0.94 9.19
CA ALA A 29 2.04 0.05 8.05
C ALA A 29 0.70 0.29 7.34
N THR A 30 -0.40 0.50 8.07
CA THR A 30 -1.69 0.87 7.48
C THR A 30 -1.61 2.22 6.75
N CYS A 31 -0.93 3.21 7.32
CA CYS A 31 -0.73 4.51 6.68
C CYS A 31 0.10 4.38 5.39
N MET A 32 1.14 3.55 5.41
CA MET A 32 2.00 3.26 4.26
C MET A 32 1.24 2.52 3.16
N LEU A 33 0.46 1.51 3.52
CA LEU A 33 -0.43 0.80 2.59
C LEU A 33 -1.38 1.79 1.92
N LYS A 34 -2.00 2.67 2.71
CA LYS A 34 -2.91 3.73 2.23
C LYS A 34 -2.27 4.62 1.18
N ILE A 35 -1.00 4.97 1.29
CA ILE A 35 -0.32 5.84 0.29
C ILE A 35 0.34 5.06 -0.86
N GLY A 36 0.17 3.74 -0.91
CA GLY A 36 0.77 2.88 -1.93
C GLY A 36 2.22 2.49 -1.65
N GLN A 37 2.76 2.78 -0.46
CA GLN A 37 4.08 2.32 -0.02
C GLN A 37 3.99 0.90 0.54
N VAL A 38 3.63 -0.05 -0.31
CA VAL A 38 3.33 -1.44 0.09
C VAL A 38 4.57 -2.16 0.61
N GLU A 39 5.74 -1.93 0.01
CA GLU A 39 7.01 -2.56 0.43
C GLU A 39 7.45 -2.10 1.82
N GLU A 40 7.44 -0.79 2.09
CA GLU A 40 7.75 -0.27 3.43
C GLU A 40 6.75 -0.71 4.50
N ALA A 41 5.45 -0.81 4.16
CA ALA A 41 4.45 -1.36 5.08
C ALA A 41 4.80 -2.81 5.47
N LEU A 42 5.19 -3.62 4.49
CA LEU A 42 5.53 -5.03 4.68
C LEU A 42 6.81 -5.18 5.53
N LYS A 43 7.86 -4.40 5.26
CA LYS A 43 9.08 -4.36 6.08
C LYS A 43 8.79 -3.99 7.54
N THR A 44 7.94 -2.99 7.76
CA THR A 44 7.57 -2.53 9.11
C THR A 44 6.90 -3.66 9.90
N LEU A 45 5.99 -4.41 9.26
CA LEU A 45 5.31 -5.54 9.90
C LEU A 45 6.25 -6.73 10.13
N GLN A 46 7.18 -6.99 9.22
CA GLN A 46 8.18 -8.06 9.36
C GLN A 46 9.23 -7.80 10.43
N ALA A 47 9.43 -6.54 10.82
CA ALA A 47 10.34 -6.16 11.90
C ALA A 47 9.77 -6.51 13.30
N LEU A 48 8.49 -6.86 13.40
CA LEU A 48 7.87 -7.26 14.66
C LEU A 48 8.37 -8.66 15.09
N PRO A 49 9.00 -8.80 16.26
CA PRO A 49 9.55 -10.07 16.72
C PRO A 49 8.46 -11.10 17.08
N ALA A 50 7.30 -10.64 17.53
CA ALA A 50 6.16 -11.46 17.88
C ALA A 50 4.88 -10.79 17.37
N PRO A 51 4.47 -11.04 16.11
CA PRO A 51 3.29 -10.40 15.54
C PRO A 51 2.01 -10.94 16.16
N SER A 52 1.14 -10.03 16.60
CA SER A 52 -0.24 -10.33 17.00
C SER A 52 -1.08 -10.81 15.81
N ALA A 53 -2.28 -11.31 16.11
CA ALA A 53 -3.26 -11.67 15.08
C ALA A 53 -3.55 -10.50 14.12
N ASP A 54 -3.63 -9.27 14.65
CA ASP A 54 -3.85 -8.07 13.86
C ASP A 54 -2.68 -7.80 12.90
N ALA A 55 -1.44 -7.98 13.37
CA ALA A 55 -0.25 -7.85 12.52
C ALA A 55 -0.19 -8.92 11.42
N VAL A 56 -0.55 -10.16 11.74
CA VAL A 56 -0.63 -11.24 10.76
C VAL A 56 -1.68 -10.94 9.70
N GLN A 57 -2.87 -10.49 10.11
CA GLN A 57 -3.94 -10.14 9.19
C GLN A 57 -3.54 -8.98 8.28
N LEU A 58 -3.00 -7.89 8.84
CA LEU A 58 -2.53 -6.74 8.05
C LEU A 58 -1.41 -7.14 7.10
N THR A 59 -0.50 -8.03 7.52
CA THR A 59 0.57 -8.54 6.64
C THR A 59 0.00 -9.31 5.45
N ALA A 60 -1.06 -10.09 5.64
CA ALA A 60 -1.75 -10.78 4.56
C ALA A 60 -2.40 -9.79 3.57
N GLU A 61 -3.08 -8.75 4.09
CA GLU A 61 -3.67 -7.69 3.28
C GLU A 61 -2.62 -6.94 2.45
N VAL A 62 -1.49 -6.57 3.07
CA VAL A 62 -0.36 -5.90 2.39
C VAL A 62 0.23 -6.80 1.29
N ARG A 63 0.36 -8.11 1.53
CA ARG A 63 0.83 -9.07 0.51
C ARG A 63 -0.13 -9.19 -0.66
N GLN A 64 -1.44 -9.22 -0.41
CA GLN A 64 -2.44 -9.23 -1.47
C GLN A 64 -2.39 -7.94 -2.30
N ALA A 65 -2.26 -6.78 -1.64
CA ALA A 65 -2.09 -5.51 -2.33
C ALA A 65 -0.82 -5.49 -3.20
N ARG A 66 0.28 -6.07 -2.71
CA ARG A 66 1.54 -6.21 -3.46
C ARG A 66 1.38 -7.07 -4.71
N ALA A 67 0.74 -8.25 -4.58
CA ALA A 67 0.51 -9.15 -5.71
C ALA A 67 -0.30 -8.46 -6.81
N LYS A 68 -1.38 -7.76 -6.45
CA LYS A 68 -2.20 -7.01 -7.40
C LYS A 68 -1.44 -5.86 -8.07
N LEU A 69 -0.55 -5.18 -7.34
CA LEU A 69 0.32 -4.13 -7.89
C LEU A 69 1.31 -4.70 -8.92
N GLU A 70 1.86 -5.88 -8.66
CA GLU A 70 2.76 -6.56 -9.60
C GLU A 70 2.00 -7.10 -10.83
N GLU A 71 0.79 -7.64 -10.65
CA GLU A 71 -0.10 -8.00 -11.76
C GLU A 71 -0.41 -6.76 -12.64
N ALA A 72 -0.83 -5.66 -12.02
CA ALA A 72 -1.10 -4.41 -12.74
C ALA A 72 0.14 -3.90 -13.49
N ARG A 73 1.33 -4.00 -12.88
CA ARG A 73 2.61 -3.66 -13.53
C ARG A 73 2.91 -4.55 -14.73
N HIS A 74 2.66 -5.85 -14.63
CA HIS A 74 2.87 -6.80 -15.72
C HIS A 74 1.91 -6.52 -16.89
N HIS A 75 0.64 -6.22 -16.60
CA HIS A 75 -0.33 -5.79 -17.62
C HIS A 75 0.06 -4.45 -18.26
N LEU A 76 0.56 -3.48 -17.48
CA LEU A 76 1.09 -2.21 -17.98
C LEU A 76 2.33 -2.39 -18.86
N ALA A 77 3.25 -3.30 -18.51
CA ALA A 77 4.41 -3.60 -19.34
C ALA A 77 3.99 -4.21 -20.68
N ALA A 78 3.07 -5.19 -20.66
CA ALA A 78 2.53 -5.84 -21.85
C ALA A 78 1.71 -4.91 -22.76
N THR A 79 1.15 -3.82 -22.20
CA THR A 79 0.44 -2.78 -22.96
C THR A 79 1.35 -1.65 -23.43
N SER A 80 2.47 -1.37 -22.76
CA SER A 80 3.46 -0.43 -23.29
C SER A 80 4.11 -0.92 -24.60
N GLU A 81 4.08 -2.22 -24.86
CA GLU A 81 4.49 -2.85 -26.12
C GLU A 81 3.35 -2.97 -27.15
N ALA A 82 2.09 -2.77 -26.75
CA ALA A 82 0.92 -2.90 -27.60
C ALA A 82 0.01 -1.67 -27.47
N VAL A 83 0.08 -0.76 -28.45
CA VAL A 83 -0.77 0.42 -28.58
C VAL A 83 -2.22 0.00 -28.92
N ASP A 84 -2.89 -0.69 -28.00
CA ASP A 84 -4.28 -1.13 -28.14
C ASP A 84 -5.12 -0.59 -26.98
N GLU A 85 -6.05 0.31 -27.29
CA GLU A 85 -6.96 0.98 -26.33
C GLU A 85 -7.79 -0.01 -25.49
N ASP A 86 -8.10 -1.20 -26.01
CA ASP A 86 -8.87 -2.23 -25.30
C ASP A 86 -8.10 -2.82 -24.10
N ARG A 87 -6.78 -3.03 -24.22
CA ARG A 87 -5.97 -3.55 -23.11
C ARG A 87 -5.66 -2.48 -22.05
N ALA A 88 -5.69 -1.20 -22.44
CA ALA A 88 -5.56 -0.10 -21.49
C ALA A 88 -6.74 -0.08 -20.50
N ALA A 89 -7.94 -0.46 -20.93
CA ALA A 89 -9.12 -0.57 -20.06
C ALA A 89 -8.99 -1.70 -19.02
N GLU A 90 -8.44 -2.86 -19.39
CA GLU A 90 -8.15 -3.96 -18.46
C GLU A 90 -7.07 -3.58 -17.44
N ALA A 91 -6.00 -2.92 -17.89
CA ALA A 91 -4.96 -2.41 -17.00
C ALA A 91 -5.52 -1.36 -16.02
N LEU A 92 -6.43 -0.50 -16.48
CA LEU A 92 -7.10 0.49 -15.63
C LEU A 92 -8.03 -0.20 -14.62
N ALA A 93 -8.76 -1.25 -15.02
CA ALA A 93 -9.61 -2.03 -14.13
C ALA A 93 -8.81 -2.79 -13.05
N ALA A 94 -7.62 -3.30 -13.40
CA ALA A 94 -6.70 -3.91 -12.43
C ALA A 94 -6.15 -2.87 -11.43
N VAL A 95 -5.81 -1.67 -11.92
CA VAL A 95 -5.41 -0.53 -11.06
C VAL A 95 -6.56 -0.07 -10.17
N ASP A 96 -7.79 -0.01 -10.69
CA ASP A 96 -9.01 0.32 -9.93
C ASP A 96 -9.31 -0.74 -8.85
N GLY A 97 -9.11 -2.03 -9.16
CA GLY A 97 -9.20 -3.12 -8.20
C GLY A 97 -8.14 -3.07 -7.08
N ALA A 98 -6.95 -2.57 -7.39
CA ALA A 98 -5.91 -2.26 -6.39
C ALA A 98 -6.25 -1.00 -5.58
N LEU A 99 -6.88 0.00 -6.20
CA LEU A 99 -7.43 1.21 -5.57
C LEU A 99 -8.50 0.88 -4.52
N LEU A 100 -9.34 -0.13 -4.76
CA LEU A 100 -10.39 -0.55 -3.82
C LEU A 100 -9.83 -1.13 -2.51
N LEU A 101 -8.60 -1.65 -2.52
CA LEU A 101 -7.90 -2.11 -1.32
C LEU A 101 -7.09 -1.00 -0.62
N VAL A 102 -6.84 0.12 -1.32
CA VAL A 102 -5.99 1.22 -0.85
C VAL A 102 -6.80 2.52 -0.89
N PRO A 103 -7.41 2.98 0.23
CA PRO A 103 -8.42 4.04 0.22
C PRO A 103 -7.95 5.46 -0.16
N VAL A 104 -6.73 5.65 -0.68
CA VAL A 104 -6.18 6.97 -1.05
C VAL A 104 -5.92 7.15 -2.53
N ALA A 105 -5.93 6.10 -3.35
CA ALA A 105 -5.56 6.29 -4.76
C ALA A 105 -6.70 6.89 -5.63
N ALA A 106 -7.93 6.95 -5.11
CA ALA A 106 -9.04 7.74 -5.69
C ALA A 106 -8.75 9.26 -5.81
N ALA A 107 -7.73 9.78 -5.10
CA ALA A 107 -7.31 11.18 -5.23
C ALA A 107 -6.27 11.42 -6.35
N ALA A 108 -5.64 10.37 -6.90
CA ALA A 108 -4.58 10.52 -7.91
C ALA A 108 -5.12 10.72 -9.34
N MET A 109 -6.38 10.34 -9.59
CA MET A 109 -7.06 10.54 -10.89
C MET A 109 -7.71 11.91 -11.07
N ARG A 110 -7.53 12.86 -10.15
CA ARG A 110 -7.99 14.26 -10.34
C ARG A 110 -6.93 15.21 -10.95
N LEU A 111 -5.75 14.70 -11.29
CA LEU A 111 -4.66 15.49 -11.90
C LEU A 111 -4.39 15.13 -13.38
N ARG A 112 -5.31 14.38 -14.00
CA ARG A 112 -5.41 14.27 -15.47
C ARG A 112 -6.73 14.90 -15.90
N ALA A 113 -6.79 16.23 -15.84
CA ALA A 113 -7.76 17.06 -16.54
C ALA A 113 -6.97 18.12 -17.31
#